data_AF-A0A419GEQ3-F1
#
_entry.id   AF-A0A419GEQ3-F1
#
_cell.length_a   1.000
_cell.length_b   1.000
_cell.length_c   1.000
_cell.angle_alpha   90.00
_cell.angle_beta   90.00
_cell.angle_gamma   90.00
#
_symmetry.space_group_name_H-M   'P 1'
#
loop_
_entity.id
_entity.type
_entity.pdbx_description
1 polymer ?
#
loop_
_entity_poly.entity_id
_entity_poly.type
_entity_poly.pdbx_seq_one_letter_code
_entity_poly.pdbx_strand_id
1 'polypeptide(L)'
;MKNKIKKTLTDYHIAFPDIDFLAEQIASAITARNGDDNNLVIVANKGIHPIDESKLPAGDLFYASEGNIGGDPMSAESLKSDLEAITAKCASKVKSKPYRKIYIVPSGFPIISQFITSACFQITALPPVILQYDRATGEYWPFELKVRQIVANAS
;
A
#
# COMPACT_ATOMS: atom_id res chain seq x y z
N MET A 1 -7.50 25.88 -1.81
CA MET A 1 -6.34 25.11 -2.30
C MET A 1 -6.11 25.30 -3.80
N LYS A 2 -7.13 25.12 -4.67
CA LYS A 2 -7.08 25.37 -6.13
C LYS A 2 -6.39 26.69 -6.52
N ASN A 3 -6.78 27.83 -5.92
CA ASN A 3 -6.19 29.13 -6.24
C ASN A 3 -4.69 29.23 -5.90
N LYS A 4 -4.21 28.52 -4.87
CA LYS A 4 -2.79 28.48 -4.51
C LYS A 4 -1.99 27.66 -5.52
N ILE A 5 -2.54 26.51 -5.96
CA ILE A 5 -1.94 25.64 -6.99
C ILE A 5 -1.88 26.37 -8.34
N LYS A 6 -2.98 27.02 -8.74
CA LYS A 6 -3.05 27.84 -9.95
C LYS A 6 -1.94 28.89 -9.97
N LYS A 7 -1.80 29.66 -8.88
CA LYS A 7 -0.74 30.66 -8.74
C LYS A 7 0.65 30.04 -8.90
N THR A 8 0.93 28.92 -8.23
CA THR A 8 2.21 28.21 -8.37
C THR A 8 2.47 27.75 -9.81
N LEU A 9 1.49 27.17 -10.51
CA LEU A 9 1.65 26.76 -11.90
C LEU A 9 1.98 27.94 -12.82
N THR A 10 1.35 29.10 -12.59
CA THR A 10 1.62 30.35 -13.31
C THR A 10 3.02 30.90 -13.00
N ASP A 11 3.42 30.91 -11.73
CA ASP A 11 4.73 31.39 -11.27
C ASP A 11 5.89 30.55 -11.86
N TYR A 12 5.66 29.27 -12.14
CA TYR A 12 6.62 28.37 -12.80
C TYR A 12 6.51 28.33 -14.34
N HIS A 13 5.69 29.20 -14.95
CA HIS A 13 5.47 29.26 -16.40
C HIS A 13 5.10 27.91 -17.03
N ILE A 14 4.36 27.06 -16.30
CA ILE A 14 3.87 25.80 -16.86
C ILE A 14 2.76 26.13 -17.85
N ALA A 15 3.08 26.05 -19.14
CA ALA A 15 2.12 26.24 -20.22
C ALA A 15 1.22 25.01 -20.31
N PHE A 16 0.02 25.11 -19.72
CA PHE A 16 -1.05 24.14 -19.88
C PHE A 16 -2.24 24.82 -20.56
N PRO A 17 -2.88 24.18 -21.56
CA PRO A 17 -3.99 24.79 -22.30
C PRO A 17 -5.15 25.23 -21.39
N ASP A 18 -5.33 24.52 -20.27
CA ASP A 18 -6.30 24.86 -19.24
C ASP A 18 -5.67 24.68 -17.84
N ILE A 19 -5.08 25.76 -17.35
CA ILE A 19 -4.48 25.82 -16.02
C ILE A 19 -5.55 25.63 -14.92
N ASP A 20 -6.79 26.06 -15.15
CA ASP A 20 -7.87 25.93 -14.18
C ASP A 20 -8.28 24.47 -14.00
N PHE A 21 -8.40 23.73 -15.10
CA PHE A 21 -8.63 22.29 -15.09
C PHE A 21 -7.48 21.54 -14.41
N LEU A 22 -6.23 21.86 -14.75
CA LEU A 22 -5.07 21.23 -14.11
C LEU A 22 -5.01 21.51 -12.60
N ALA A 23 -5.24 22.76 -12.19
CA ALA A 23 -5.26 23.13 -10.77
C ALA A 23 -6.38 22.43 -10.00
N GLU A 24 -7.52 22.18 -10.64
CA GLU A 24 -8.63 21.43 -10.06
C GLU A 24 -8.30 19.95 -9.90
N GLN A 25 -7.71 19.31 -10.92
CA GLN A 25 -7.26 17.92 -10.84
C GLN A 25 -6.20 17.71 -9.75
N ILE A 26 -5.23 18.63 -9.64
CA ILE A 26 -4.21 18.58 -8.58
C ILE A 26 -4.86 18.83 -7.21
N ALA A 27 -5.78 19.79 -7.08
CA ALA A 27 -6.47 20.05 -5.83
C ALA A 27 -7.30 18.86 -5.36
N SER A 28 -8.00 18.20 -6.28
CA SER A 28 -8.76 16.98 -6.02
C SER A 28 -7.83 15.84 -5.58
N ALA A 29 -6.72 15.62 -6.30
CA ALA A 29 -5.74 14.59 -5.95
C ALA A 29 -5.09 14.81 -4.57
N ILE A 30 -4.76 16.06 -4.22
CA ILE A 30 -4.20 16.40 -2.90
C ILE A 30 -5.28 16.25 -1.81
N THR A 31 -6.52 16.66 -2.06
CA THR A 31 -7.61 16.52 -1.09
C THR A 31 -7.93 15.05 -0.83
N ALA A 32 -8.00 14.23 -1.89
CA ALA A 32 -8.16 12.78 -1.78
C ALA A 32 -7.01 12.11 -1.00
N ARG A 33 -5.79 12.65 -1.12
CA ARG A 33 -4.62 12.23 -0.32
C ARG A 33 -4.62 12.73 1.12
N ASN A 34 -5.32 13.82 1.43
CA ASN A 34 -5.30 14.47 2.74
C ASN A 34 -6.51 14.14 3.63
N GLY A 35 -7.51 13.42 3.13
CA GLY A 35 -8.55 12.84 3.99
C GLY A 35 -7.92 11.86 4.99
N ASP A 36 -8.21 12.03 6.28
CA ASP A 36 -7.59 11.23 7.36
C ASP A 36 -8.01 9.73 7.33
N ASP A 37 -9.06 9.37 6.59
CA ASP A 37 -9.63 8.02 6.57
C ASP A 37 -9.26 7.16 5.33
N ASN A 38 -8.45 7.67 4.40
CA ASN A 38 -8.13 6.97 3.14
C ASN A 38 -6.90 6.06 3.21
N ASN A 39 -6.72 5.33 4.30
CA ASN A 39 -5.68 4.31 4.41
C ASN A 39 -6.18 2.96 3.86
N LEU A 40 -5.26 2.15 3.39
CA LEU A 40 -5.49 0.74 3.09
C LEU A 40 -4.66 -0.11 4.03
N VAL A 41 -5.26 -1.09 4.69
CA VAL A 41 -4.56 -2.12 5.45
C VAL A 41 -4.73 -3.44 4.73
N ILE A 42 -3.63 -3.98 4.22
CA ILE A 42 -3.59 -5.27 3.53
C ILE A 42 -3.08 -6.34 4.50
N VAL A 43 -3.91 -7.32 4.81
CA VAL A 43 -3.49 -8.54 5.48
C VAL A 43 -3.05 -9.56 4.44
N ALA A 44 -1.79 -9.98 4.48
CA ALA A 44 -1.23 -10.87 3.46
C ALA A 44 -1.93 -12.23 3.42
N ASN A 45 -2.16 -12.88 4.57
CA ASN A 45 -2.94 -14.11 4.67
C ASN A 45 -3.75 -14.18 5.97
N LYS A 46 -5.07 -14.34 5.85
CA LYS A 46 -5.97 -14.60 6.97
C LYS A 46 -6.04 -16.12 7.22
N GLY A 47 -5.41 -16.60 8.29
CA GLY A 47 -5.60 -18.01 8.69
C GLY A 47 -4.49 -18.64 9.53
N ILE A 48 -3.25 -18.11 9.50
CA ILE A 48 -2.16 -18.69 10.28
C ILE A 48 -2.17 -18.20 11.74
N HIS A 49 -2.49 -16.92 11.94
CA HIS A 49 -2.55 -16.31 13.26
C HIS A 49 -3.81 -15.45 13.40
N PRO A 50 -4.44 -15.41 14.59
CA PRO A 50 -5.47 -14.43 14.89
C PRO A 50 -4.90 -13.03 14.71
N ILE A 51 -5.64 -12.18 14.00
CA ILE A 51 -5.30 -10.77 13.80
C ILE A 51 -6.37 -9.96 14.53
N ASP A 52 -5.96 -9.21 15.54
CA ASP A 52 -6.85 -8.27 16.22
C ASP A 52 -6.97 -7.01 15.39
N GLU A 53 -8.06 -6.91 14.62
CA GLU A 53 -8.33 -5.79 13.72
C GLU A 53 -8.50 -4.46 14.44
N SER A 54 -8.87 -4.49 15.73
CA SER A 54 -9.00 -3.27 16.54
C SER A 54 -7.65 -2.59 16.80
N LYS A 55 -6.55 -3.32 16.60
CA LYS A 55 -5.16 -2.84 16.75
C LYS A 55 -4.54 -2.38 15.42
N LEU A 56 -5.28 -2.48 14.32
CA LEU A 56 -4.80 -2.03 13.02
C LEU A 56 -5.09 -0.53 12.81
N PRO A 57 -4.30 0.15 11.96
CA PRO A 57 -4.62 1.52 11.56
C PRO A 57 -6.02 1.62 10.96
N ALA A 58 -6.75 2.69 11.28
CA ALA A 58 -8.04 2.96 10.67
C ALA A 58 -7.92 3.12 9.15
N GLY A 59 -8.86 2.53 8.41
CA GLY A 59 -8.94 2.59 6.96
C GLY A 59 -9.66 1.39 6.36
N ASP A 60 -9.55 1.23 5.04
CA ASP A 60 -10.05 0.07 4.32
C ASP A 60 -9.22 -1.17 4.70
N LEU A 61 -9.85 -2.17 5.33
CA LEU A 61 -9.23 -3.47 5.55
C LEU A 61 -9.43 -4.37 4.32
N PHE A 62 -8.37 -5.08 3.92
CA PHE A 62 -8.38 -6.00 2.79
C PHE A 62 -7.52 -7.23 3.08
N TYR A 63 -8.08 -8.43 2.95
CA TYR A 63 -7.31 -9.67 3.02
C TYR A 63 -6.93 -10.11 1.61
N ALA A 64 -5.63 -10.22 1.37
CA ALA A 64 -5.09 -10.59 0.07
C ALA A 64 -5.26 -12.09 -0.23
N SER A 65 -5.19 -12.90 0.81
CA SER A 65 -5.38 -14.35 0.76
C SER A 65 -5.96 -14.86 2.08
N GLU A 66 -6.51 -16.07 2.06
CA GLU A 66 -7.03 -16.75 3.24
C GLU A 66 -6.69 -18.25 3.17
N GLY A 67 -6.44 -18.88 4.32
CA GLY A 67 -6.25 -20.32 4.43
C GLY A 67 -4.89 -20.83 3.93
N ASN A 68 -4.92 -22.04 3.35
CA ASN A 68 -3.72 -22.74 2.87
C ASN A 68 -3.33 -22.26 1.47
N ILE A 69 -2.05 -21.95 1.27
CA ILE A 69 -1.50 -21.43 0.02
C ILE A 69 -0.50 -22.44 -0.55
N GLY A 70 -0.57 -22.67 -1.85
CA GLY A 70 0.26 -23.64 -2.55
C GLY A 70 -0.35 -25.04 -2.66
N GLY A 71 -1.61 -25.23 -2.27
CA GLY A 71 -2.30 -26.51 -2.34
C GLY A 71 -1.84 -27.53 -1.27
N ASP A 72 -2.41 -28.74 -1.36
CA ASP A 72 -2.06 -29.88 -0.50
C ASP A 72 -2.04 -31.17 -1.34
N PRO A 73 -0.85 -31.73 -1.65
CA PRO A 73 0.47 -31.30 -1.23
C PRO A 73 0.93 -30.00 -1.90
N MET A 74 1.86 -29.30 -1.26
CA MET A 74 2.41 -28.05 -1.76
C MET A 74 3.31 -28.27 -3.00
N SER A 75 3.08 -27.52 -4.08
CA SER A 75 3.93 -27.52 -5.29
C SER A 75 4.38 -26.11 -5.67
N ALA A 76 5.43 -26.00 -6.48
CA ALA A 76 5.91 -24.70 -6.95
C ALA A 76 4.89 -24.04 -7.91
N GLU A 77 4.23 -24.85 -8.74
CA GLU A 77 3.24 -24.42 -9.72
C GLU A 77 1.97 -23.90 -9.06
N SER A 78 1.45 -24.62 -8.06
CA SER A 78 0.28 -24.18 -7.29
C SER A 78 0.59 -22.93 -6.48
N LEU A 79 1.75 -22.86 -5.80
CA LEU A 79 2.16 -21.63 -5.10
C LEU A 79 2.27 -20.45 -6.06
N LYS A 80 2.87 -20.65 -7.24
CA LYS A 80 2.98 -19.59 -8.26
C LYS A 80 1.60 -19.11 -8.71
N SER A 81 0.67 -20.03 -8.99
CA SER A 81 -0.69 -19.68 -9.40
C SER A 81 -1.42 -18.88 -8.33
N ASP A 82 -1.30 -19.28 -7.06
CA ASP A 82 -1.87 -18.54 -5.94
C ASP A 82 -1.25 -17.14 -5.82
N LEU A 83 0.08 -17.02 -5.94
CA LEU A 83 0.76 -15.73 -5.88
C LEU A 83 0.35 -14.80 -7.02
N GLU A 84 0.16 -15.31 -8.23
CA GLU A 84 -0.36 -14.53 -9.37
C GLU A 84 -1.78 -14.01 -9.05
N ALA A 85 -2.66 -14.87 -8.55
CA ALA A 85 -4.03 -14.50 -8.20
C ALA A 85 -4.07 -13.47 -7.05
N ILE A 86 -3.29 -13.68 -5.99
CA ILE A 86 -3.19 -12.77 -4.85
C ILE A 86 -2.66 -11.41 -5.30
N THR A 87 -1.60 -11.40 -6.11
CA THR A 87 -1.00 -10.17 -6.64
C THR A 87 -1.99 -9.40 -7.51
N ALA A 88 -2.74 -10.09 -8.36
CA ALA A 88 -3.78 -9.47 -9.19
C ALA A 88 -4.91 -8.85 -8.36
N LYS A 89 -5.38 -9.55 -7.33
CA LYS A 89 -6.39 -9.03 -6.37
C LYS A 89 -5.90 -7.79 -5.64
N CYS A 90 -4.67 -7.83 -5.11
CA CYS A 90 -4.04 -6.67 -4.48
C CYS A 90 -3.92 -5.50 -5.44
N ALA A 91 -3.45 -5.74 -6.67
CA ALA A 91 -3.32 -4.69 -7.67
C ALA A 91 -4.67 -4.04 -7.99
N SER A 92 -5.74 -4.84 -8.12
CA SER A 92 -7.10 -4.32 -8.31
C SER A 92 -7.55 -3.48 -7.12
N LYS A 93 -7.34 -3.95 -5.88
CA LYS A 93 -7.72 -3.19 -4.68
C LYS A 93 -6.96 -1.89 -4.57
N VAL A 94 -5.65 -1.89 -4.78
CA VAL A 94 -4.81 -0.68 -4.74
C VAL A 94 -5.24 0.34 -5.81
N LYS A 95 -5.67 -0.12 -7.00
CA LYS A 95 -6.14 0.76 -8.09
C LYS A 95 -7.58 1.26 -7.92
N SER A 96 -8.37 0.65 -7.03
CA SER A 96 -9.81 0.97 -6.89
C SER A 96 -10.11 2.40 -6.46
N LYS A 97 -9.20 3.03 -5.70
CA LYS A 97 -9.26 4.44 -5.30
C LYS A 97 -7.88 4.92 -4.88
N PRO A 98 -7.62 6.24 -4.83
CA PRO A 98 -6.39 6.76 -4.27
C PRO A 98 -6.33 6.52 -2.76
N TYR A 99 -5.26 5.85 -2.30
CA TYR A 99 -4.97 5.70 -0.88
C TYR A 99 -3.83 6.64 -0.46
N ARG A 100 -3.94 7.20 0.74
CA ARG A 100 -2.89 8.04 1.34
C ARG A 100 -1.71 7.19 1.78
N LYS A 101 -2.00 6.10 2.49
CA LYS A 101 -1.01 5.18 3.04
C LYS A 101 -1.50 3.75 2.88
N ILE A 102 -0.59 2.87 2.51
CA ILE A 102 -0.85 1.43 2.41
C ILE A 102 -0.03 0.75 3.48
N TYR A 103 -0.70 0.06 4.39
CA TYR A 103 -0.11 -0.76 5.42
C TYR A 103 -0.19 -2.23 5.02
N ILE A 104 0.82 -3.02 5.34
CA ILE A 104 0.84 -4.46 5.12
C ILE A 104 1.05 -5.16 6.44
N VAL A 105 0.14 -6.06 6.80
CA VAL A 105 0.30 -7.01 7.91
C VAL A 105 0.94 -8.29 7.34
N PRO A 106 2.25 -8.51 7.59
CA PRO A 106 2.96 -9.66 7.06
C PRO A 106 2.49 -10.92 7.79
N SER A 107 1.73 -11.75 7.08
CA SER A 107 1.12 -12.98 7.58
C SER A 107 1.19 -14.04 6.48
N GLY A 108 1.21 -15.32 6.84
CA GLY A 108 1.41 -16.37 5.85
C GLY A 108 2.86 -16.59 5.45
N PHE A 109 3.06 -17.11 4.24
CA PHE A 109 4.38 -17.25 3.65
C PHE A 109 5.01 -15.88 3.36
N PRO A 110 6.28 -15.64 3.71
CA PRO A 110 6.94 -14.34 3.49
C PRO A 110 6.87 -13.84 2.04
N ILE A 111 6.92 -14.77 1.08
CA ILE A 111 6.86 -14.47 -0.35
C ILE A 111 5.56 -13.77 -0.77
N ILE A 112 4.44 -14.04 -0.08
CA ILE A 112 3.16 -13.34 -0.33
C ILE A 112 3.32 -11.85 -0.03
N SER A 113 3.83 -11.53 1.17
CA SER A 113 4.05 -10.14 1.60
C SER A 113 5.02 -9.41 0.68
N GLN A 114 6.03 -10.12 0.16
CA GLN A 114 6.98 -9.58 -0.82
C GLN A 114 6.29 -9.17 -2.13
N PHE A 115 5.52 -10.07 -2.76
CA PHE A 115 4.82 -9.77 -4.02
C PHE A 115 3.76 -8.67 -3.86
N ILE A 116 3.03 -8.67 -2.74
CA ILE A 116 2.09 -7.58 -2.41
C ILE A 116 2.84 -6.25 -2.28
N THR A 117 3.96 -6.23 -1.54
CA THR A 117 4.79 -5.04 -1.38
C THR A 117 5.28 -4.51 -2.72
N SER A 118 5.79 -5.40 -3.57
CA SER A 118 6.22 -5.06 -4.93
C SER A 118 5.07 -4.50 -5.76
N ALA A 119 3.89 -5.12 -5.76
CA ALA A 119 2.73 -4.64 -6.51
C ALA A 119 2.28 -3.24 -6.05
N CYS A 120 2.19 -3.01 -4.74
CA CYS A 120 1.86 -1.70 -4.17
C CYS A 120 2.86 -0.64 -4.63
N PHE A 121 4.16 -0.94 -4.56
CA PHE A 121 5.20 -0.01 -5.00
C PHE A 121 5.15 0.25 -6.51
N GLN A 122 4.96 -0.77 -7.35
CA GLN A 122 4.88 -0.61 -8.81
C GLN A 122 3.67 0.23 -9.24
N ILE A 123 2.56 0.15 -8.52
CA ILE A 123 1.34 0.92 -8.84
C ILE A 123 1.42 2.35 -8.32
N THR A 124 1.93 2.54 -7.11
CA THR A 124 1.83 3.84 -6.41
C THR A 124 3.13 4.65 -6.44
N ALA A 125 4.25 4.03 -6.82
CA ALA A 125 5.60 4.53 -6.64
C ALA A 125 5.96 4.89 -5.19
N LEU A 126 5.17 4.44 -4.22
CA LEU A 126 5.34 4.66 -2.79
C LEU A 126 5.51 3.31 -2.10
N PRO A 127 6.55 3.14 -1.26
CA PRO A 127 6.69 1.91 -0.49
C PRO A 127 5.53 1.82 0.52
N PRO A 128 4.85 0.66 0.62
CA PRO A 128 3.91 0.44 1.70
C PRO A 128 4.65 0.35 3.03
N VAL A 129 3.93 0.52 4.13
CA VAL A 129 4.45 0.42 5.49
C VAL A 129 4.15 -0.95 6.05
N ILE A 130 5.19 -1.66 6.47
CA ILE A 130 5.03 -2.98 7.09
C ILE A 130 4.61 -2.79 8.54
N LEU A 131 3.54 -3.44 8.97
CA LEU A 131 3.10 -3.47 10.37
C LEU A 131 3.74 -4.67 11.07
N GLN A 132 4.67 -4.41 11.98
CA GLN A 132 5.27 -5.45 12.78
C GLN A 132 4.40 -5.71 14.01
N TYR A 133 4.04 -6.97 14.24
CA TYR A 133 3.35 -7.39 15.45
C TYR A 133 4.35 -7.58 16.59
N ASP A 134 4.09 -6.94 17.72
CA ASP A 134 4.83 -7.15 18.96
C ASP A 134 4.05 -8.14 19.85
N ARG A 135 4.65 -9.31 20.06
CA ARG A 135 4.06 -10.37 20.89
C ARG A 135 4.02 -10.00 22.38
N ALA A 136 4.88 -9.10 22.85
CA ALA A 136 4.94 -8.72 24.26
C ALA A 136 3.80 -7.76 24.62
N THR A 137 3.47 -6.82 23.73
CA THR A 137 2.43 -5.81 23.96
C THR A 137 1.09 -6.16 23.30
N GLY A 138 1.09 -7.04 22.30
CA GLY A 138 -0.10 -7.35 21.50
C GLY A 138 -0.45 -6.26 20.49
N GLU A 139 0.49 -5.36 20.19
CA GLU A 139 0.27 -4.20 19.33
C GLU A 139 0.95 -4.34 17.97
N TYR A 140 0.41 -3.66 16.96
CA TYR A 140 1.07 -3.47 15.67
C TYR A 140 1.75 -2.11 15.62
N TRP A 141 3.01 -2.08 15.21
CA TRP A 141 3.72 -0.82 15.00
C TRP A 141 4.24 -0.71 13.56
N PRO A 142 4.18 0.51 12.98
CA PRO A 142 4.68 0.75 11.63
C PRO A 142 6.22 0.67 11.61
N PHE A 143 6.76 -0.21 10.78
CA PHE A 143 8.18 -0.26 10.49
C PHE A 143 8.47 0.40 9.14
N GLU A 144 9.23 1.50 9.19
CA GLU A 144 9.68 2.23 8.01
C GLU A 144 11.20 2.35 8.05
N LEU A 145 11.86 1.69 7.09
CA LEU A 145 13.30 1.80 6.92
C LEU A 145 13.61 2.68 5.70
N LYS A 146 14.44 3.72 5.87
CA LYS A 146 14.87 4.60 4.78
C LYS A 146 15.97 3.94 3.93
N VAL A 147 15.64 2.80 3.31
CA VAL A 147 16.58 1.94 2.58
C VAL A 147 17.39 2.73 1.55
N ARG A 148 16.76 3.65 0.80
CA ARG A 148 17.48 4.47 -0.19
C ARG A 148 18.60 5.30 0.42
N GLN A 149 18.37 5.90 1.59
CA GLN A 149 19.39 6.70 2.27
C GLN A 149 20.50 5.82 2.82
N ILE A 150 20.14 4.66 3.37
CA ILE A 150 21.11 3.69 3.89
C ILE A 150 22.03 3.20 2.77
N VAL A 151 21.45 2.77 1.63
CA VAL A 151 22.21 2.28 0.48
C VAL A 151 23.07 3.38 -0.13
N ALA A 152 22.57 4.61 -0.24
CA ALA A 152 23.36 5.74 -0.74
C ALA A 152 24.57 6.07 0.14
N ASN A 153 24.51 5.72 1.43
CA ASN A 153 25.58 5.92 2.40
C ASN A 153 26.43 4.65 2.63
N ALA A 154 26.11 3.54 1.97
CA ALA A 154 26.88 2.30 2.06
C ALA A 154 28.12 2.42 1.17
N SER A 155 29.28 2.46 1.82
CA SER A 155 30.62 2.51 1.21
C SER A 155 31.05 1.18 0.61
#